data_AF-A0A2S8SAW7-F1
#
_entry.id   AF-A0A2S8SAW7-F1
#
_cell.length_a   1.000
_cell.length_b   1.000
_cell.length_c   1.000
_cell.angle_alpha   90.00
_cell.angle_beta   90.00
_cell.angle_gamma   90.00
#
_symmetry.space_group_name_H-M   'P 1'
#
loop_
_entity.id
_entity.type
_entity.pdbx_description
1 polymer ?
#
loop_
_entity_poly.entity_id
_entity_poly.type
_entity_poly.pdbx_seq_one_letter_code
_entity_poly.pdbx_strand_id
1 'polypeptide(L)'
;MPATTVTREDLYRLVWETPITRLAAGYGISGTGLKKICNRLEVPVPPRGYWAKKEAGQPVVQFRLLKPTANTPLSVVIHPTPPKEKPAPVPVPVDNPHAGVKDGALVVPDRLNKPHPVVAAWIDARNGEREASRHRRWGNGRATVPDFSAEDHRRHRILNALFRALEAGNHPVTEPRRGSLEVRLGGKSISFRLREKLKQVQRPLTDDEKRWGFYAKKGYRTETVGSGFLIFEIQSRLPGQLRSSWLETDTRRMEDMVGEIFATMQAAAPLLEAERLVEEEREARWREEEARRREAERQGKIADNRLRRFGQLADQWDTAARMRAFLAEVKARPDEPCALIDGRSLSDWITWLEDRIEARDPLRAGSTAIFEELATVAEWWREA
;
A
#
# COMPACT_ATOMS: atom_id res chain seq x y z
N MET A 1 3.31 -9.96 -31.91
CA MET A 1 1.95 -9.82 -32.47
C MET A 1 1.81 -8.37 -32.94
N PRO A 2 1.30 -8.10 -34.16
CA PRO A 2 0.97 -6.73 -34.60
C PRO A 2 -0.32 -6.23 -33.95
N ALA A 3 -0.52 -4.91 -33.91
CA ALA A 3 -1.77 -4.33 -33.44
C ALA A 3 -2.92 -4.69 -34.40
N THR A 4 -4.09 -5.03 -33.87
CA THR A 4 -5.25 -5.45 -34.68
C THR A 4 -6.41 -4.49 -34.48
N THR A 5 -6.94 -3.94 -35.57
CA THR A 5 -8.14 -3.09 -35.55
C THR A 5 -9.38 -3.97 -35.61
N VAL A 6 -10.29 -3.81 -34.64
CA VAL A 6 -11.53 -4.59 -34.55
C VAL A 6 -12.71 -3.63 -34.45
N THR A 7 -13.77 -3.89 -35.23
CA THR A 7 -15.02 -3.11 -35.18
C THR A 7 -15.88 -3.55 -33.99
N ARG A 8 -16.81 -2.68 -33.57
CA ARG A 8 -17.76 -2.96 -32.49
C ARG A 8 -18.63 -4.19 -32.78
N GLU A 9 -19.12 -4.32 -34.01
CA GLU A 9 -19.96 -5.42 -34.47
C GLU A 9 -19.16 -6.74 -34.53
N ASP A 10 -17.93 -6.69 -35.04
CA ASP A 10 -17.06 -7.86 -35.10
C ASP A 10 -16.68 -8.34 -33.70
N LEU A 11 -16.38 -7.42 -32.79
CA LEU A 11 -16.05 -7.76 -31.41
C LEU A 11 -17.24 -8.42 -30.71
N TYR A 12 -18.46 -7.93 -30.93
CA TYR A 12 -19.68 -8.56 -30.42
C TYR A 12 -19.80 -10.00 -30.94
N ARG A 13 -19.72 -10.21 -32.27
CA ARG A 13 -19.79 -11.56 -32.84
C ARG A 13 -18.76 -12.50 -32.21
N LEU A 14 -17.50 -12.10 -32.16
CA LEU A 14 -16.40 -12.91 -31.64
C LEU A 14 -16.57 -13.28 -30.16
N VAL A 15 -17.07 -12.35 -29.34
CA VAL A 15 -17.28 -12.56 -27.90
C VAL A 15 -18.41 -13.55 -27.60
N TRP A 16 -19.39 -13.67 -28.50
CA TRP A 16 -20.51 -14.63 -28.38
C TRP A 16 -20.26 -15.96 -29.10
N GLU A 17 -19.22 -16.04 -29.95
CA GLU A 17 -18.74 -17.26 -30.61
C GLU A 17 -17.62 -17.96 -29.85
N THR A 18 -16.75 -17.21 -29.18
CA THR A 18 -15.56 -17.74 -28.50
C THR A 18 -15.46 -17.22 -27.05
N PRO A 19 -15.07 -18.07 -26.07
CA PRO A 19 -14.79 -17.62 -24.72
C PRO A 19 -13.74 -16.49 -24.67
N ILE A 20 -14.03 -15.43 -23.92
CA ILE A 20 -13.19 -14.22 -23.78
C ILE A 20 -11.73 -14.53 -23.47
N THR A 21 -11.44 -15.57 -22.67
CA THR A 21 -10.08 -15.97 -22.33
C THR A 21 -9.29 -16.45 -23.55
N ARG A 22 -9.92 -17.22 -24.44
CA ARG A 22 -9.33 -17.71 -25.68
C ARG A 22 -9.22 -16.60 -26.73
N LEU A 23 -10.26 -15.77 -26.82
CA LEU A 23 -10.26 -14.61 -27.72
C LEU A 23 -9.16 -13.59 -27.34
N ALA A 24 -8.98 -13.32 -26.04
CA ALA A 24 -7.94 -12.40 -25.57
C ALA A 24 -6.52 -12.90 -25.84
N ALA A 25 -6.29 -14.21 -25.74
CA ALA A 25 -5.02 -14.82 -26.09
C ALA A 25 -4.66 -14.60 -27.58
N GLY A 26 -5.65 -14.67 -28.47
CA GLY A 26 -5.48 -14.36 -29.90
C GLY A 26 -5.03 -12.93 -30.18
N TYR A 27 -5.41 -11.98 -29.33
CA TYR A 27 -5.00 -10.57 -29.41
C TYR A 27 -3.76 -10.22 -28.57
N GLY A 28 -3.15 -11.20 -27.88
CA GLY A 28 -1.99 -10.96 -27.02
C GLY A 28 -2.27 -10.06 -25.82
N ILE A 29 -3.50 -10.08 -25.29
CA ILE A 29 -3.91 -9.30 -24.11
C ILE A 29 -4.55 -10.20 -23.05
N SER A 30 -4.71 -9.69 -21.82
CA SER A 30 -5.40 -10.41 -20.76
C SER A 30 -6.92 -10.43 -20.99
N GLY A 31 -7.61 -11.46 -20.50
CA GLY A 31 -9.08 -11.55 -20.57
C GLY A 31 -9.79 -10.41 -19.83
N THR A 32 -9.18 -9.83 -18.80
CA THR A 32 -9.68 -8.61 -18.13
C THR A 32 -9.46 -7.37 -19.00
N GLY A 33 -8.35 -7.28 -19.73
CA GLY A 33 -8.10 -6.24 -20.73
C GLY A 33 -9.15 -6.27 -21.84
N LEU A 34 -9.46 -7.44 -22.39
CA LEU A 34 -10.48 -7.57 -23.43
C LEU A 34 -11.89 -7.20 -22.93
N LYS A 35 -12.23 -7.52 -21.67
CA LYS A 35 -13.49 -7.07 -21.04
C LYS A 35 -13.59 -5.55 -20.93
N LYS A 36 -12.51 -4.87 -20.57
CA LYS A 36 -12.48 -3.40 -20.53
C LYS A 36 -12.75 -2.80 -21.91
N ILE A 37 -12.20 -3.41 -22.95
CA ILE A 37 -12.44 -3.00 -24.34
C ILE A 37 -13.92 -3.21 -24.72
N CYS A 38 -14.51 -4.36 -24.39
CA CYS A 38 -15.93 -4.62 -24.61
C CYS A 38 -16.82 -3.60 -23.89
N ASN A 39 -16.50 -3.28 -22.63
CA ASN A 39 -17.24 -2.27 -21.87
C ASN A 39 -17.16 -0.88 -22.50
N ARG A 40 -15.98 -0.48 -23.00
CA ARG A 40 -15.79 0.81 -23.67
C ARG A 40 -16.59 0.92 -24.98
N LEU A 41 -16.77 -0.19 -25.69
CA LEU A 41 -17.58 -0.27 -26.91
C LEU A 41 -19.05 -0.59 -26.63
N GLU A 42 -19.45 -0.66 -25.35
CA GLU A 42 -20.81 -1.05 -24.92
C GLU A 42 -21.28 -2.39 -25.54
N VAL A 43 -20.33 -3.33 -25.70
CA VAL A 43 -20.57 -4.66 -26.22
C VAL A 43 -20.93 -5.59 -25.05
N PRO A 44 -22.14 -6.16 -25.00
CA PRO A 44 -22.52 -7.06 -23.92
C PRO A 44 -21.69 -8.35 -23.99
N VAL A 45 -21.17 -8.77 -22.85
CA VAL A 45 -20.37 -9.99 -22.71
C VAL A 45 -21.19 -11.13 -22.10
N PRO A 46 -20.98 -12.40 -22.51
CA PRO A 46 -21.65 -13.54 -21.90
C PRO A 46 -21.45 -13.60 -20.39
N PRO A 47 -22.51 -13.82 -19.59
CA PRO A 47 -22.39 -13.93 -18.14
C PRO A 47 -21.60 -15.18 -17.74
N ARG A 48 -21.10 -15.19 -16.49
CA ARG A 48 -20.35 -16.33 -15.95
C ARG A 48 -21.24 -17.59 -15.98
N GLY A 49 -20.70 -18.68 -16.54
CA GLY A 49 -21.43 -19.93 -16.71
C GLY A 49 -22.23 -20.06 -18.01
N TYR A 50 -22.32 -19.00 -18.85
CA TYR A 50 -22.96 -19.08 -20.17
C TYR A 50 -22.40 -20.22 -21.02
N TRP A 51 -21.07 -20.31 -21.13
CA TRP A 51 -20.40 -21.33 -21.93
C TRP A 51 -20.61 -22.75 -21.39
N ALA A 52 -20.59 -22.93 -20.06
CA ALA A 52 -20.89 -24.22 -19.44
C ALA A 52 -22.35 -24.66 -19.67
N LYS A 53 -23.31 -23.72 -19.65
CA LYS A 53 -24.71 -24.01 -19.98
C LYS A 53 -24.90 -24.35 -21.46
N LYS A 54 -24.20 -23.64 -22.36
CA LYS A 54 -24.22 -23.89 -23.81
C LYS A 54 -23.65 -25.27 -24.15
N GLU A 55 -22.54 -25.67 -23.53
CA GLU A 55 -21.94 -27.00 -23.68
C GLU A 55 -22.83 -28.11 -23.11
N ALA A 56 -23.56 -27.83 -22.03
CA ALA A 56 -24.52 -28.76 -21.42
C ALA A 56 -25.89 -28.81 -22.14
N GLY A 57 -26.03 -28.16 -23.31
CA GLY A 57 -27.27 -28.16 -24.11
C GLY A 57 -28.45 -27.41 -23.48
N GLN A 58 -28.20 -26.58 -22.46
CA GLN A 58 -29.26 -25.82 -21.78
C GLN A 58 -29.63 -24.55 -22.56
N PRO A 59 -30.87 -24.06 -22.42
CA PRO A 59 -31.27 -22.80 -23.05
C PRO A 59 -30.43 -21.64 -22.51
N VAL A 60 -29.82 -20.88 -23.41
CA VAL A 60 -29.01 -19.71 -23.09
C VAL A 60 -29.59 -18.45 -23.73
N VAL A 61 -29.49 -17.33 -23.03
CA VAL A 61 -29.95 -16.02 -23.52
C VAL A 61 -28.75 -15.23 -24.03
N GLN A 62 -28.82 -14.80 -25.29
CA GLN A 62 -27.87 -13.87 -25.87
C GLN A 62 -28.44 -12.45 -25.85
N PHE A 63 -27.71 -11.51 -25.22
CA PHE A 63 -28.12 -10.11 -25.17
C PHE A 63 -27.82 -9.43 -26.50
N ARG A 64 -28.81 -8.73 -27.06
CA ARG A 64 -28.65 -8.01 -28.33
C ARG A 64 -27.67 -6.84 -28.17
N LEU A 65 -26.89 -6.58 -29.22
CA LEU A 65 -26.04 -5.39 -29.32
C LEU A 65 -26.92 -4.14 -29.42
N LEU A 66 -26.83 -3.24 -28.43
CA LEU A 66 -27.58 -1.98 -28.41
C LEU A 66 -27.03 -1.00 -29.46
N LYS A 67 -27.83 -0.01 -29.88
CA LYS A 67 -27.33 1.08 -30.74
C LYS A 67 -26.28 1.90 -29.99
N PRO A 68 -25.20 2.36 -30.64
CA PRO A 68 -24.16 3.13 -29.99
C PRO A 68 -24.69 4.50 -29.56
N THR A 69 -24.27 4.98 -28.39
CA THR A 69 -24.54 6.34 -27.92
C THR A 69 -23.56 7.32 -28.59
N ALA A 70 -23.84 8.64 -28.55
CA ALA A 70 -23.00 9.68 -29.19
C ALA A 70 -21.50 9.65 -28.78
N ASN A 71 -21.18 9.05 -27.62
CA ASN A 71 -19.81 8.93 -27.10
C ASN A 71 -19.20 7.52 -27.27
N THR A 72 -19.88 6.58 -27.93
CA THR A 72 -19.40 5.19 -28.05
C THR A 72 -18.53 5.04 -29.30
N PRO A 73 -17.24 4.66 -29.17
CA PRO A 73 -16.39 4.44 -30.34
C PRO A 73 -16.87 3.25 -31.17
N LEU A 74 -16.74 3.31 -32.50
CA LEU A 74 -17.19 2.27 -33.43
C LEU A 74 -16.10 1.22 -33.74
N SER A 75 -14.83 1.51 -33.43
CA SER A 75 -13.71 0.60 -33.60
C SER A 75 -12.63 0.83 -32.55
N VAL A 76 -11.79 -0.17 -32.35
CA VAL A 76 -10.65 -0.11 -31.43
C VAL A 76 -9.43 -0.80 -32.02
N VAL A 77 -8.26 -0.19 -31.83
CA VAL A 77 -6.98 -0.86 -32.10
C VAL A 77 -6.54 -1.57 -30.82
N ILE A 78 -6.42 -2.89 -30.89
CA ILE A 78 -5.93 -3.72 -29.79
C ILE A 78 -4.43 -3.89 -29.94
N HIS A 79 -3.69 -3.33 -28.99
CA HIS A 79 -2.25 -3.51 -28.90
C HIS A 79 -1.93 -4.71 -28.00
N PRO A 80 -1.11 -5.67 -28.47
CA PRO A 80 -0.67 -6.76 -27.63
C PRO A 80 0.12 -6.20 -26.46
N THR A 81 -0.14 -6.73 -25.27
CA THR A 81 0.62 -6.33 -24.08
C THR A 81 2.03 -6.90 -24.22
N PRO A 82 3.09 -6.07 -24.23
CA PRO A 82 4.45 -6.59 -24.24
C PRO A 82 4.62 -7.54 -23.05
N PRO A 83 5.28 -8.70 -23.22
CA PRO A 83 5.58 -9.57 -22.10
C PRO A 83 6.27 -8.72 -21.04
N LYS A 84 5.69 -8.65 -19.84
CA LYS A 84 6.38 -8.02 -18.71
C LYS A 84 7.69 -8.77 -18.57
N GLU A 85 8.81 -8.10 -18.85
CA GLU A 85 10.13 -8.66 -18.58
C GLU A 85 10.10 -9.10 -17.12
N LYS A 86 10.15 -10.42 -16.93
CA LYS A 86 10.46 -10.94 -15.60
C LYS A 86 11.82 -10.32 -15.28
N PRO A 87 11.98 -9.64 -14.13
CA PRO A 87 13.31 -9.20 -13.72
C PRO A 87 14.24 -10.40 -13.89
N ALA A 88 15.39 -10.17 -14.52
CA ALA A 88 16.38 -11.21 -14.75
C ALA A 88 16.50 -12.05 -13.48
N PRO A 89 16.43 -13.39 -13.56
CA PRO A 89 16.68 -14.19 -12.39
C PRO A 89 18.07 -13.78 -11.92
N VAL A 90 18.14 -13.18 -10.73
CA VAL A 90 19.34 -13.28 -9.91
C VAL A 90 19.74 -14.75 -9.99
N PRO A 91 21.02 -15.10 -10.21
CA PRO A 91 21.45 -16.49 -10.27
C PRO A 91 21.21 -17.13 -8.90
N VAL A 92 19.97 -17.59 -8.69
CA VAL A 92 19.60 -18.57 -7.70
C VAL A 92 20.11 -19.88 -8.31
N PRO A 93 20.99 -20.63 -7.63
CA PRO A 93 21.42 -21.92 -8.09
C PRO A 93 20.19 -22.74 -8.50
N VAL A 94 20.17 -23.17 -9.76
CA VAL A 94 19.07 -23.92 -10.37
C VAL A 94 19.16 -25.37 -9.92
N ASP A 95 19.07 -25.56 -8.61
CA ASP A 95 18.71 -26.82 -7.99
C ASP A 95 17.49 -26.48 -7.16
N ASN A 96 16.32 -26.85 -7.69
CA ASN A 96 15.04 -27.01 -6.99
C ASN A 96 14.99 -26.29 -5.62
N PRO A 97 14.29 -25.15 -5.43
CA PRO A 97 14.28 -24.41 -4.15
C PRO A 97 13.82 -25.25 -2.94
N HIS A 98 13.25 -26.43 -3.19
CA HIS A 98 12.87 -27.45 -2.21
C HIS A 98 13.97 -28.47 -1.86
N ALA A 99 15.06 -28.57 -2.63
CA ALA A 99 16.08 -29.62 -2.49
C ALA A 99 17.34 -29.21 -1.70
N GLY A 100 17.44 -27.93 -1.29
CA GLY A 100 18.64 -27.42 -0.60
C GLY A 100 18.54 -27.34 0.92
N VAL A 101 17.35 -27.44 1.50
CA VAL A 101 17.17 -27.39 2.96
C VAL A 101 17.21 -28.82 3.49
N LYS A 102 18.42 -29.38 3.60
CA LYS A 102 18.61 -30.70 4.24
C LYS A 102 18.18 -30.62 5.69
N ASP A 103 17.31 -31.56 6.06
CA ASP A 103 16.80 -31.88 7.41
C ASP A 103 17.52 -31.12 8.53
N GLY A 104 16.96 -29.98 8.93
CA GLY A 104 17.24 -29.46 10.25
C GLY A 104 16.86 -30.59 11.21
N ALA A 105 17.82 -31.16 11.94
CA ALA A 105 17.61 -32.24 12.91
C ALA A 105 16.85 -31.75 14.16
N LEU A 106 15.86 -30.88 13.97
CA LEU A 106 14.97 -30.41 15.00
C LEU A 106 13.96 -31.51 15.30
N VAL A 107 14.29 -32.31 16.31
CA VAL A 107 13.41 -33.36 16.82
C VAL A 107 12.44 -32.76 17.83
N VAL A 108 11.15 -33.03 17.65
CA VAL A 108 10.10 -32.64 18.63
C VAL A 108 10.04 -33.70 19.73
N PRO A 109 10.30 -33.36 21.01
CA PRO A 109 10.19 -34.32 22.09
C PRO A 109 8.75 -34.81 22.32
N ASP A 110 8.60 -36.04 22.82
CA ASP A 110 7.29 -36.60 23.16
C ASP A 110 6.62 -35.91 24.36
N ARG A 111 7.41 -35.28 25.22
CA ARG A 111 6.95 -34.58 26.42
C ARG A 111 7.35 -33.11 26.41
N LEU A 112 6.46 -32.24 26.88
CA LEU A 112 6.75 -30.82 27.05
C LEU A 112 7.45 -30.57 28.38
N ASN A 113 8.78 -30.61 28.36
CA ASN A 113 9.61 -30.27 29.51
C ASN A 113 10.07 -28.81 29.41
N LYS A 114 9.89 -28.03 30.49
CA LYS A 114 10.26 -26.60 30.57
C LYS A 114 9.72 -25.82 29.36
N PRO A 115 8.43 -25.43 29.34
CA PRO A 115 7.87 -24.69 28.21
C PRO A 115 8.59 -23.36 27.98
N HIS A 116 8.75 -22.98 26.72
CA HIS A 116 9.17 -21.65 26.30
C HIS A 116 8.24 -20.59 26.91
N PRO A 117 8.71 -19.38 27.28
CA PRO A 117 7.90 -18.36 27.97
C PRO A 117 6.54 -18.08 27.32
N VAL A 118 6.48 -17.98 25.99
CA VAL A 118 5.21 -17.82 25.25
C VAL A 118 4.25 -19.00 25.47
N VAL A 119 4.75 -20.23 25.38
CA VAL A 119 3.93 -21.45 25.59
C VAL A 119 3.53 -21.59 27.07
N ALA A 120 4.43 -21.26 27.99
CA ALA A 120 4.16 -21.23 29.43
C ALA A 120 3.03 -20.25 29.75
N ALA A 121 3.10 -19.04 29.20
CA ALA A 121 2.05 -18.02 29.37
C ALA A 121 0.68 -18.49 28.86
N TRP A 122 0.61 -19.27 27.78
CA TRP A 122 -0.65 -19.86 27.31
C TRP A 122 -1.22 -20.89 28.28
N ILE A 123 -0.36 -21.75 28.82
CA ILE A 123 -0.74 -22.77 29.80
C ILE A 123 -1.25 -22.09 31.08
N ASP A 124 -0.51 -21.11 31.59
CA ASP A 124 -0.85 -20.37 32.80
C ASP A 124 -2.14 -19.56 32.62
N ALA A 125 -2.30 -18.88 31.48
CA ALA A 125 -3.53 -18.14 31.17
C ALA A 125 -4.75 -19.07 31.13
N ARG A 126 -4.64 -20.27 30.53
CA ARG A 126 -5.73 -21.25 30.49
C ARG A 126 -6.04 -21.80 31.88
N ASN A 127 -5.03 -22.10 32.68
CA ASN A 127 -5.21 -22.58 34.05
C ASN A 127 -5.89 -21.52 34.93
N GLY A 128 -5.44 -20.27 34.84
CA GLY A 128 -6.06 -19.15 35.55
C GLY A 128 -7.52 -18.91 35.12
N GLU A 129 -7.83 -19.03 33.83
CA GLU A 129 -9.22 -18.92 33.34
C GLU A 129 -10.11 -20.05 33.89
N ARG A 130 -9.57 -21.27 33.98
CA ARG A 130 -10.26 -22.42 34.60
C ARG A 130 -10.50 -22.19 36.09
N GLU A 131 -9.48 -21.77 36.83
CA GLU A 131 -9.62 -21.46 38.26
C GLU A 131 -10.65 -20.35 38.49
N ALA A 132 -10.59 -19.26 37.72
CA ALA A 132 -11.59 -18.20 37.77
C ALA A 132 -13.01 -18.70 37.43
N SER A 133 -13.14 -19.64 36.48
CA SER A 133 -14.44 -20.23 36.13
C SER A 133 -15.07 -21.04 37.28
N ARG A 134 -14.25 -21.66 38.15
CA ARG A 134 -14.73 -22.39 39.34
C ARG A 134 -15.32 -21.46 40.40
N HIS A 135 -14.86 -20.20 40.44
CA HIS A 135 -15.30 -19.19 41.39
C HIS A 135 -16.40 -18.27 40.85
N ARG A 136 -16.92 -18.49 39.63
CA ARG A 136 -18.03 -17.68 39.09
C ARG A 136 -19.33 -17.97 39.84
N ARG A 137 -20.00 -16.91 40.27
CA ARG A 137 -21.30 -16.97 40.96
C ARG A 137 -22.34 -17.69 40.08
N TRP A 138 -23.15 -18.54 40.71
CA TRP A 138 -24.19 -19.32 40.05
C TRP A 138 -25.20 -18.38 39.35
N GLY A 139 -25.47 -18.60 38.06
CA GLY A 139 -26.48 -17.85 37.30
C GLY A 139 -26.05 -17.33 35.93
N ASN A 140 -24.76 -17.05 35.71
CA ASN A 140 -24.27 -16.55 34.42
C ASN A 140 -23.68 -17.71 33.61
N GLY A 141 -24.48 -18.33 32.75
CA GLY A 141 -24.09 -19.28 31.68
C GLY A 141 -22.73 -19.95 31.88
N ARG A 142 -22.70 -21.05 32.65
CA ARG A 142 -21.49 -21.84 32.91
C ARG A 142 -20.95 -22.48 31.62
N ALA A 143 -20.21 -21.73 30.82
CA ALA A 143 -19.22 -22.34 29.95
C ALA A 143 -18.01 -22.68 30.82
N THR A 144 -17.92 -23.93 31.27
CA THR A 144 -16.68 -24.46 31.86
C THR A 144 -15.59 -24.36 30.82
N VAL A 145 -14.47 -23.71 31.14
CA VAL A 145 -13.34 -23.65 30.22
C VAL A 145 -12.77 -25.07 30.07
N PRO A 146 -12.80 -25.66 28.87
CA PRO A 146 -12.36 -27.04 28.67
C PRO A 146 -10.84 -27.14 28.79
N ASP A 147 -10.39 -28.34 29.15
CA ASP A 147 -8.99 -28.73 29.17
C ASP A 147 -8.39 -28.68 27.77
N PHE A 148 -7.07 -28.58 27.69
CA PHE A 148 -6.38 -28.66 26.42
C PHE A 148 -6.61 -30.03 25.78
N SER A 149 -6.90 -30.02 24.48
CA SER A 149 -7.02 -31.24 23.69
C SER A 149 -5.64 -31.89 23.47
N ALA A 150 -5.64 -33.15 23.04
CA ALA A 150 -4.40 -33.83 22.64
C ALA A 150 -3.66 -33.06 21.52
N GLU A 151 -4.41 -32.44 20.60
CA GLU A 151 -3.85 -31.59 19.54
C GLU A 151 -3.25 -30.29 20.08
N ASP A 152 -3.83 -29.69 21.11
CA ASP A 152 -3.24 -28.50 21.75
C ASP A 152 -1.89 -28.85 22.41
N HIS A 153 -1.83 -29.97 23.13
CA HIS A 153 -0.56 -30.47 23.70
C HIS A 153 0.48 -30.77 22.62
N ARG A 154 0.06 -31.32 21.48
CA ARG A 154 0.93 -31.57 20.32
C ARG A 154 1.46 -30.26 19.73
N ARG A 155 0.61 -29.26 19.51
CA ARG A 155 1.02 -27.92 19.03
C ARG A 155 2.00 -27.25 20.00
N HIS A 156 1.76 -27.34 21.31
CA HIS A 156 2.68 -26.78 22.30
C HIS A 156 4.07 -27.42 22.22
N ARG A 157 4.18 -28.74 22.01
CA ARG A 157 5.47 -29.42 21.85
C ARG A 157 6.21 -28.97 20.60
N ILE A 158 5.51 -28.92 19.46
CA ILE A 158 6.07 -28.49 18.17
C ILE A 158 6.56 -27.04 18.26
N LEU A 159 5.72 -26.12 18.74
CA LEU A 159 6.07 -24.71 18.87
C LEU A 159 7.18 -24.49 19.89
N ASN A 160 7.18 -25.21 21.03
CA ASN A 160 8.26 -25.13 22.00
C ASN A 160 9.61 -25.54 21.39
N ALA A 161 9.65 -26.63 20.62
CA ALA A 161 10.87 -27.07 19.93
C ALA A 161 11.34 -26.02 18.91
N LEU A 162 10.42 -25.53 18.07
CA LEU A 162 10.71 -24.50 17.07
C LEU A 162 11.21 -23.20 17.69
N PHE A 163 10.55 -22.70 18.74
CA PHE A 163 10.93 -21.44 19.39
C PHE A 163 12.32 -21.54 20.00
N ARG A 164 12.60 -22.63 20.72
CA ARG A 164 13.94 -22.85 21.30
C ARG A 164 15.03 -22.95 20.24
N ALA A 165 14.74 -23.59 19.11
CA ALA A 165 15.68 -23.67 18.00
C ALA A 165 15.94 -22.30 17.35
N LEU A 166 14.89 -21.50 17.15
CA LEU A 166 15.01 -20.14 16.61
C LEU A 166 15.79 -19.23 17.57
N GLU A 167 15.50 -19.26 18.86
CA GLU A 167 16.21 -18.47 19.86
C GLU A 167 17.68 -18.89 20.01
N ALA A 168 17.98 -20.20 19.92
CA ALA A 168 19.36 -20.68 19.87
C ALA A 168 20.11 -20.16 18.63
N GLY A 169 19.41 -19.90 17.54
CA GLY A 169 19.90 -19.22 16.34
C GLY A 169 19.88 -17.68 16.43
N ASN A 170 19.68 -17.09 17.61
CA ASN A 170 19.58 -15.64 17.84
C ASN A 170 18.41 -14.97 17.10
N HIS A 171 17.32 -15.72 16.88
CA HIS A 171 16.08 -15.24 16.30
C HIS A 171 14.98 -15.24 17.36
N PRO A 172 14.83 -14.15 18.14
CA PRO A 172 13.87 -14.12 19.24
C PRO A 172 12.44 -14.27 18.73
N VAL A 173 11.65 -15.08 19.46
CA VAL A 173 10.23 -15.31 19.18
C VAL A 173 9.38 -14.57 20.19
N THR A 174 8.40 -13.83 19.71
CA THR A 174 7.48 -13.05 20.54
C THR A 174 6.04 -13.31 20.15
N GLU A 175 5.12 -12.95 21.05
CA GLU A 175 3.70 -12.90 20.79
C GLU A 175 3.18 -11.48 21.12
N PRO A 176 3.35 -10.50 20.22
CA PRO A 176 2.96 -9.11 20.50
C PRO A 176 1.45 -8.93 20.72
N ARG A 177 0.63 -9.82 20.16
CA ARG A 177 -0.82 -9.89 20.38
C ARG A 177 -1.22 -11.35 20.56
N ARG A 178 -2.20 -11.61 21.41
CA ARG A 178 -2.70 -12.98 21.67
C ARG A 178 -3.01 -13.71 20.36
N GLY A 179 -2.33 -14.82 20.10
CA GLY A 179 -2.43 -15.65 18.90
C GLY A 179 -1.64 -15.17 17.67
N SER A 180 -0.86 -14.10 17.79
CA SER A 180 0.00 -13.55 16.73
C SER A 180 1.46 -13.83 17.07
N LEU A 181 2.00 -14.93 16.54
CA LEU A 181 3.40 -15.30 16.74
C LEU A 181 4.28 -14.57 15.73
N GLU A 182 5.39 -14.02 16.21
CA GLU A 182 6.37 -13.32 15.40
C GLU A 182 7.79 -13.79 15.75
N VAL A 183 8.65 -13.89 14.73
CA VAL A 183 10.09 -14.15 14.89
C VAL A 183 10.87 -13.03 14.20
N ARG A 184 11.94 -12.54 14.85
CA ARG A 184 12.82 -11.54 14.24
C ARG A 184 13.89 -12.21 13.37
N LEU A 185 13.77 -12.08 12.05
CA LEU A 185 14.68 -12.62 11.04
C LEU A 185 15.24 -11.48 10.18
N GLY A 186 16.56 -11.35 10.07
CA GLY A 186 17.21 -10.29 9.28
C GLY A 186 16.72 -8.88 9.64
N GLY A 187 16.56 -8.61 10.94
CA GLY A 187 16.03 -7.35 11.46
C GLY A 187 14.52 -7.13 11.25
N LYS A 188 13.83 -7.94 10.43
CA LYS A 188 12.40 -7.83 10.13
C LYS A 188 11.56 -8.76 11.02
N SER A 189 10.33 -8.34 11.35
CA SER A 189 9.39 -9.19 12.10
C SER A 189 8.59 -10.07 11.15
N ILE A 190 8.71 -11.39 11.30
CA ILE A 190 8.05 -12.39 10.46
C ILE A 190 6.96 -13.08 11.28
N SER A 191 5.71 -12.84 10.87
CA SER A 191 4.53 -13.43 11.49
C SER A 191 4.25 -14.83 10.95
N PHE A 192 3.87 -15.75 11.82
CA PHE A 192 3.53 -17.13 11.46
C PHE A 192 2.46 -17.71 12.40
N ARG A 193 1.91 -18.87 12.03
CA ARG A 193 0.85 -19.55 12.79
C ARG A 193 0.94 -21.05 12.62
N LEU A 194 0.65 -21.78 13.70
CA LEU A 194 0.34 -23.21 13.69
C LEU A 194 -1.10 -23.42 14.16
N ARG A 195 -1.95 -24.03 13.33
CA ARG A 195 -3.37 -24.25 13.62
C ARG A 195 -3.83 -25.64 13.22
N GLU A 196 -4.93 -26.11 13.79
CA GLU A 196 -5.65 -27.25 13.21
C GLU A 196 -6.33 -26.85 11.90
N LYS A 197 -6.30 -27.77 10.94
CA LYS A 197 -7.21 -27.77 9.82
C LYS A 197 -8.60 -28.13 10.33
N LEU A 198 -9.56 -27.30 9.96
CA LEU A 198 -10.96 -27.54 10.26
C LEU A 198 -11.60 -28.24 9.07
N LYS A 199 -12.49 -29.20 9.35
CA LYS A 199 -13.33 -29.86 8.36
C LYS A 199 -14.80 -29.68 8.74
N GLN A 200 -15.65 -29.56 7.72
CA GLN A 200 -17.10 -29.58 7.94
C GLN A 200 -17.59 -31.02 7.89
N VAL A 201 -18.33 -31.42 8.91
CA VAL A 201 -18.99 -32.73 8.99
C VAL A 201 -20.48 -32.52 9.17
N GLN A 202 -21.28 -33.41 8.59
CA GLN A 202 -22.71 -33.46 8.83
C GLN A 202 -22.97 -34.46 9.95
N ARG A 203 -23.64 -34.02 11.01
CA ARG A 203 -24.14 -34.92 12.06
C ARG A 203 -25.67 -34.94 12.06
N PRO A 204 -26.29 -36.08 12.43
CA PRO A 204 -27.74 -36.11 12.65
C PRO A 204 -28.12 -35.15 13.78
N LEU A 205 -29.33 -34.58 13.68
CA LEU A 205 -29.88 -33.70 14.73
C LEU A 205 -30.12 -34.48 16.02
N THR A 206 -29.83 -33.87 17.17
CA THR A 206 -30.26 -34.40 18.48
C THR A 206 -31.77 -34.26 18.66
N ASP A 207 -32.36 -35.00 19.59
CA ASP A 207 -33.81 -34.99 19.80
C ASP A 207 -34.34 -33.62 20.24
N ASP A 208 -33.55 -32.83 20.97
CA ASP A 208 -33.89 -31.45 21.34
C ASP A 208 -33.79 -30.50 20.14
N GLU A 209 -32.76 -30.66 19.28
CA GLU A 209 -32.59 -29.87 18.05
C GLU A 209 -33.69 -30.19 17.01
N LYS A 210 -34.21 -31.43 17.00
CA LYS A 210 -35.37 -31.81 16.19
C LYS A 210 -36.65 -31.11 16.68
N ARG A 211 -36.81 -30.93 17.99
CA ARG A 211 -38.02 -30.36 18.62
C ARG A 211 -38.11 -28.84 18.48
N TRP A 212 -36.99 -28.12 18.59
CA TRP A 212 -36.99 -26.66 18.70
C TRP A 212 -36.05 -25.93 17.72
N GLY A 213 -35.38 -26.66 16.82
CA GLY A 213 -34.34 -26.10 15.95
C GLY A 213 -34.84 -25.59 14.61
N PHE A 214 -34.30 -24.46 14.16
CA PHE A 214 -34.41 -23.93 12.79
C PHE A 214 -34.02 -24.96 11.70
N TYR A 215 -33.22 -25.98 12.07
CA TYR A 215 -32.74 -27.05 11.21
C TYR A 215 -33.63 -28.30 11.17
N ALA A 216 -34.77 -28.34 11.89
CA ALA A 216 -35.65 -29.51 11.97
C ALA A 216 -36.06 -30.06 10.59
N LYS A 217 -36.23 -29.18 9.58
CA LYS A 217 -36.57 -29.56 8.20
C LYS A 217 -35.39 -30.16 7.40
N LYS A 218 -34.14 -29.94 7.81
CA LYS A 218 -32.94 -30.42 7.09
C LYS A 218 -32.49 -31.82 7.52
N GLY A 219 -32.87 -32.30 8.71
CA GLY A 219 -32.50 -33.62 9.21
C GLY A 219 -31.05 -33.78 9.68
N TYR A 220 -30.15 -32.85 9.32
CA TYR A 220 -28.75 -32.84 9.74
C TYR A 220 -28.32 -31.43 10.15
N ARG A 221 -27.26 -31.36 10.97
CA ARG A 221 -26.54 -30.15 11.33
C ARG A 221 -25.12 -30.22 10.77
N THR A 222 -24.70 -29.18 10.06
CA THR A 222 -23.31 -29.01 9.67
C THR A 222 -22.53 -28.46 10.85
N GLU A 223 -21.49 -29.16 11.25
CA GLU A 223 -20.57 -28.73 12.30
C GLU A 223 -19.15 -28.65 11.76
N THR A 224 -18.41 -27.67 12.28
CA THR A 224 -16.99 -27.52 11.97
C THR A 224 -16.20 -28.18 13.08
N VAL A 225 -15.49 -29.25 12.74
CA VAL A 225 -14.68 -30.04 13.68
C VAL A 225 -13.21 -29.99 13.27
N GLY A 226 -12.33 -30.18 14.24
CA GLY A 226 -10.91 -30.39 13.99
C GLY A 226 -10.69 -31.64 13.13
N SER A 227 -9.84 -31.55 12.11
CA SER A 227 -9.51 -32.71 11.28
C SER A 227 -8.37 -33.55 11.85
N GLY A 228 -7.72 -33.12 12.94
CA GLY A 228 -6.50 -33.72 13.48
C GLY A 228 -5.23 -33.41 12.67
N PHE A 229 -5.34 -32.63 11.58
CA PHE A 229 -4.19 -32.22 10.77
C PHE A 229 -3.78 -30.80 11.12
N LEU A 230 -2.48 -30.57 11.25
CA LEU A 230 -1.92 -29.25 11.49
C LEU A 230 -1.56 -28.53 10.18
N ILE A 231 -1.66 -27.20 10.24
CA ILE A 231 -1.22 -26.28 9.19
C ILE A 231 -0.29 -25.26 9.81
N PHE A 232 0.93 -25.18 9.28
CA PHE A 232 1.88 -24.13 9.57
C PHE A 232 1.91 -23.14 8.41
N GLU A 233 1.75 -21.86 8.71
CA GLU A 233 1.72 -20.78 7.72
C GLU A 233 2.60 -19.63 8.20
N ILE A 234 3.55 -19.21 7.37
CA ILE A 234 4.25 -17.94 7.51
C ILE A 234 3.40 -16.91 6.78
N GLN A 235 2.87 -15.96 7.54
CA GLN A 235 1.93 -14.95 7.04
C GLN A 235 2.66 -13.75 6.45
N SER A 236 3.86 -13.44 6.95
CA SER A 236 4.74 -12.44 6.34
C SER A 236 5.30 -12.93 5.00
N ARG A 237 5.58 -11.98 4.10
CA ARG A 237 6.27 -12.29 2.83
C ARG A 237 7.69 -12.74 3.14
N LEU A 238 8.07 -13.89 2.60
CA LEU A 238 9.46 -14.33 2.57
C LEU A 238 10.14 -13.91 1.26
N PRO A 239 11.45 -13.64 1.28
CA PRO A 239 12.22 -13.36 0.09
C PRO A 239 12.43 -14.64 -0.74
N GLY A 240 12.69 -14.46 -2.04
CA GLY A 240 12.93 -15.57 -2.97
C GLY A 240 11.70 -16.47 -3.20
N GLN A 241 11.96 -17.73 -3.55
CA GLN A 241 10.93 -18.77 -3.74
C GLN A 241 10.80 -19.66 -2.49
N LEU A 242 11.08 -19.12 -1.30
CA LEU A 242 10.97 -19.86 -0.06
C LEU A 242 9.51 -20.21 0.23
N ARG A 243 9.31 -21.44 0.71
CA ARG A 243 7.99 -21.97 1.07
C ARG A 243 7.46 -21.24 2.30
N SER A 244 6.16 -20.97 2.33
CA SER A 244 5.49 -20.29 3.45
C SER A 244 4.33 -21.08 4.05
N SER A 245 3.99 -22.28 3.54
CA SER A 245 2.89 -23.07 4.06
C SER A 245 3.17 -24.58 4.02
N TRP A 246 2.91 -25.24 5.15
CA TRP A 246 3.06 -26.67 5.35
C TRP A 246 1.75 -27.21 5.91
N LEU A 247 1.26 -28.27 5.27
CA LEU A 247 0.00 -28.92 5.63
C LEU A 247 0.32 -30.39 5.90
N GLU A 248 -0.12 -30.89 7.04
CA GLU A 248 -0.03 -32.32 7.33
C GLU A 248 -0.87 -33.15 6.35
N THR A 249 -0.33 -34.33 6.07
CA THR A 249 -1.02 -35.39 5.34
C THR A 249 -0.98 -36.66 6.18
N ASP A 250 -1.69 -37.70 5.75
CA ASP A 250 -1.64 -39.02 6.39
C ASP A 250 -0.21 -39.59 6.42
N THR A 251 0.63 -39.19 5.48
CA THR A 251 1.99 -39.70 5.29
C THR A 251 3.08 -38.82 5.91
N ARG A 252 2.80 -37.53 6.16
CA ARG A 252 3.80 -36.57 6.63
C ARG A 252 3.23 -35.71 7.75
N ARG A 253 3.78 -35.90 8.95
CA ARG A 253 3.36 -35.20 10.17
C ARG A 253 4.13 -33.88 10.31
N MET A 254 3.62 -32.97 11.15
CA MET A 254 4.24 -31.67 11.40
C MET A 254 5.56 -31.80 12.16
N GLU A 255 5.70 -32.84 13.00
CA GLU A 255 6.95 -33.20 13.64
C GLU A 255 8.05 -33.52 12.61
N ASP A 256 7.69 -34.14 11.48
CA ASP A 256 8.63 -34.43 10.38
C ASP A 256 8.95 -33.17 9.55
N MET A 257 8.07 -32.17 9.55
CA MET A 257 8.22 -30.94 8.78
C MET A 257 8.86 -29.80 9.56
N VAL A 258 8.92 -29.87 10.90
CA VAL A 258 9.43 -28.76 11.72
C VAL A 258 10.89 -28.44 11.43
N GLY A 259 11.69 -29.45 11.07
CA GLY A 259 13.08 -29.28 10.62
C GLY A 259 13.18 -28.49 9.31
N GLU A 260 12.34 -28.81 8.33
CA GLU A 260 12.22 -28.07 7.06
C GLU A 260 11.76 -26.63 7.31
N ILE A 261 10.76 -26.43 8.17
CA ILE A 261 10.23 -25.10 8.53
C ILE A 261 11.33 -24.24 9.16
N PHE A 262 12.03 -24.79 10.16
CA PHE A 262 13.12 -24.10 10.85
C PHE A 262 14.22 -23.69 9.89
N ALA A 263 14.68 -24.61 9.05
CA ALA A 263 15.77 -24.33 8.13
C ALA A 263 15.33 -23.42 6.95
N THR A 264 14.04 -23.41 6.58
CA THR A 264 13.47 -22.37 5.70
C THR A 264 13.54 -20.98 6.34
N MET A 265 13.23 -20.86 7.64
CA MET A 265 13.36 -19.59 8.37
C MET A 265 14.82 -19.14 8.50
N GLN A 266 15.75 -20.06 8.74
CA GLN A 266 17.18 -19.76 8.75
C GLN A 266 17.69 -19.27 7.40
N ALA A 267 17.26 -19.90 6.30
CA ALA A 267 17.61 -19.47 4.95
C ALA A 267 17.02 -18.09 4.61
N ALA A 268 15.84 -17.74 5.16
CA ALA A 268 15.23 -16.44 4.96
C ALA A 268 15.98 -15.29 5.65
N ALA A 269 16.63 -15.55 6.79
CA ALA A 269 17.27 -14.51 7.61
C ALA A 269 18.30 -13.64 6.85
N PRO A 270 19.33 -14.19 6.16
CA PRO A 270 20.30 -13.36 5.43
C PRO A 270 19.69 -12.65 4.23
N LEU A 271 18.66 -13.22 3.59
CA LEU A 271 17.97 -12.59 2.47
C LEU A 271 17.14 -11.39 2.91
N LEU A 272 16.43 -11.51 4.04
CA LEU A 272 15.65 -10.41 4.63
C LEU A 272 16.57 -9.25 5.07
N GLU A 273 17.75 -9.58 5.60
CA GLU A 273 18.75 -8.59 5.99
C GLU A 273 19.30 -7.84 4.76
N ALA A 274 19.61 -8.55 3.67
CA ALA A 274 20.06 -7.94 2.43
C ALA A 274 18.99 -7.01 1.82
N GLU A 275 17.72 -7.43 1.80
CA GLU A 275 16.62 -6.57 1.36
C GLU A 275 16.49 -5.31 2.21
N ARG A 276 16.64 -5.42 3.54
CA ARG A 276 16.59 -4.27 4.46
C ARG A 276 17.67 -3.24 4.14
N LEU A 277 18.91 -3.67 3.93
CA LEU A 277 20.02 -2.77 3.61
C LEU A 277 19.78 -2.03 2.27
N VAL A 278 19.28 -2.74 1.25
CA VAL A 278 18.94 -2.13 -0.05
C VAL A 278 17.79 -1.12 0.07
N GLU A 279 16.78 -1.42 0.89
CA GLU A 279 15.68 -0.50 1.19
C GLU A 279 16.21 0.77 1.88
N GLU A 280 17.06 0.63 2.89
CA GLU A 280 17.67 1.76 3.64
C GLU A 280 18.54 2.65 2.75
N GLU A 281 19.37 2.07 1.87
CA GLU A 281 20.16 2.84 0.92
C GLU A 281 19.27 3.59 -0.09
N ARG A 282 18.19 2.96 -0.56
CA ARG A 282 17.26 3.58 -1.51
C ARG A 282 16.52 4.74 -0.85
N GLU A 283 16.08 4.56 0.40
CA GLU A 283 15.45 5.60 1.20
C GLU A 283 16.41 6.75 1.51
N ALA A 284 17.69 6.46 1.80
CA ALA A 284 18.71 7.48 1.98
C ALA A 284 18.90 8.33 0.71
N ARG A 285 19.06 7.68 -0.45
CA ARG A 285 19.16 8.35 -1.75
C ARG A 285 17.94 9.21 -2.05
N TRP A 286 16.74 8.67 -1.82
CA TRP A 286 15.49 9.42 -2.01
C TRP A 286 15.42 10.66 -1.10
N ARG A 287 15.78 10.53 0.19
CA ARG A 287 15.80 11.64 1.14
C ARG A 287 16.77 12.74 0.72
N GLU A 288 17.95 12.38 0.23
CA GLU A 288 18.94 13.34 -0.28
C GLU A 288 18.45 14.06 -1.55
N GLU A 289 17.89 13.33 -2.50
CA GLU A 289 17.32 13.91 -3.73
C GLU A 289 16.15 14.86 -3.43
N GLU A 290 15.26 14.45 -2.52
CA GLU A 290 14.12 15.25 -2.12
C GLU A 290 14.55 16.52 -1.37
N ALA A 291 15.54 16.42 -0.49
CA ALA A 291 16.12 17.59 0.20
C ALA A 291 16.75 18.57 -0.81
N ARG A 292 17.50 18.05 -1.80
CA ARG A 292 18.08 18.86 -2.88
C ARG A 292 17.01 19.55 -3.71
N ARG A 293 15.91 18.86 -4.04
CA ARG A 293 14.78 19.43 -4.78
C ARG A 293 14.13 20.57 -3.99
N ARG A 294 13.85 20.35 -2.70
CA ARG A 294 13.24 21.38 -1.83
C ARG A 294 14.14 22.60 -1.68
N GLU A 295 15.45 22.40 -1.55
CA GLU A 295 16.40 23.52 -1.47
C GLU A 295 16.45 24.30 -2.79
N ALA A 296 16.48 23.62 -3.95
CA ALA A 296 16.43 24.27 -5.25
C ALA A 296 15.12 25.06 -5.46
N GLU A 297 13.97 24.50 -5.08
CA GLU A 297 12.68 25.20 -5.12
C GLU A 297 12.69 26.43 -4.19
N ARG A 298 13.24 26.31 -2.99
CA ARG A 298 13.37 27.42 -2.03
C ARG A 298 14.25 28.54 -2.59
N GLN A 299 15.41 28.21 -3.15
CA GLN A 299 16.29 29.18 -3.80
C GLN A 299 15.62 29.84 -5.00
N GLY A 300 14.88 29.06 -5.80
CA GLY A 300 14.07 29.58 -6.91
C GLY A 300 13.06 30.62 -6.45
N LYS A 301 12.26 30.32 -5.43
CA LYS A 301 11.30 31.30 -4.87
C LYS A 301 11.96 32.56 -4.34
N ILE A 302 13.10 32.44 -3.65
CA ILE A 302 13.87 33.59 -3.17
C ILE A 302 14.34 34.43 -4.35
N ALA A 303 14.88 33.81 -5.40
CA ALA A 303 15.31 34.51 -6.61
C ALA A 303 14.14 35.23 -7.32
N ASP A 304 12.99 34.56 -7.46
CA ASP A 304 11.78 35.13 -8.05
C ASP A 304 11.24 36.31 -7.24
N ASN A 305 11.21 36.19 -5.91
CA ASN A 305 10.80 37.29 -5.02
C ASN A 305 11.76 38.47 -5.10
N ARG A 306 13.08 38.21 -5.16
CA ARG A 306 14.10 39.26 -5.35
C ARG A 306 13.92 39.98 -6.67
N LEU A 307 13.70 39.25 -7.76
CA LEU A 307 13.45 39.84 -9.07
C LEU A 307 12.19 40.70 -9.08
N ARG A 308 11.11 40.20 -8.45
CA ARG A 308 9.87 40.97 -8.27
C ARG A 308 10.12 42.27 -7.51
N ARG A 309 10.84 42.21 -6.38
CA ARG A 309 11.15 43.40 -5.59
C ARG A 309 12.01 44.40 -6.38
N PHE A 310 13.00 43.91 -7.11
CA PHE A 310 13.82 44.76 -7.97
C PHE A 310 12.96 45.46 -9.05
N GLY A 311 12.01 44.75 -9.66
CA GLY A 311 11.04 45.34 -10.58
C GLY A 311 10.22 46.46 -9.95
N GLN A 312 9.74 46.29 -8.72
CA GLN A 312 9.02 47.34 -8.01
C GLN A 312 9.87 48.58 -7.75
N LEU A 313 11.15 48.41 -7.42
CA LEU A 313 12.09 49.53 -7.28
C LEU A 313 12.28 50.24 -8.63
N ALA A 314 12.42 49.48 -9.74
CA ALA A 314 12.50 50.09 -11.07
C ALA A 314 11.24 50.91 -11.43
N ASP A 315 10.04 50.39 -11.11
CA ASP A 315 8.78 51.10 -11.32
C ASP A 315 8.69 52.40 -10.49
N GLN A 316 9.19 52.38 -9.25
CA GLN A 316 9.25 53.56 -8.39
C GLN A 316 10.19 54.63 -8.95
N TRP A 317 11.37 54.21 -9.41
CA TRP A 317 12.35 55.09 -10.04
C TRP A 317 11.80 55.74 -11.32
N ASP A 318 11.21 54.95 -12.22
CA ASP A 318 10.61 55.42 -13.47
C ASP A 318 9.44 56.39 -13.20
N THR A 319 8.63 56.10 -12.18
CA THR A 319 7.57 57.01 -11.73
C THR A 319 8.11 58.32 -11.18
N ALA A 320 9.18 58.31 -10.37
CA ALA A 320 9.81 59.52 -9.87
C ALA A 320 10.39 60.36 -11.02
N ALA A 321 11.05 59.73 -12.00
CA ALA A 321 11.57 60.40 -13.19
C ALA A 321 10.47 61.09 -14.01
N ARG A 322 9.33 60.41 -14.23
CA ARG A 322 8.15 61.01 -14.88
C ARG A 322 7.60 62.21 -14.11
N MET A 323 7.51 62.12 -12.79
CA MET A 323 7.04 63.22 -11.94
C MET A 323 7.99 64.43 -11.99
N ARG A 324 9.30 64.21 -11.96
CA ARG A 324 10.32 65.29 -12.13
C ARG A 324 10.16 66.00 -13.47
N ALA A 325 10.03 65.23 -14.56
CA ALA A 325 9.84 65.78 -15.90
C ALA A 325 8.55 66.62 -16.00
N PHE A 326 7.45 66.12 -15.47
CA PHE A 326 6.18 66.85 -15.46
C PHE A 326 6.26 68.13 -14.60
N LEU A 327 6.90 68.07 -13.43
CA LEU A 327 7.08 69.24 -12.58
C LEU A 327 7.96 70.31 -13.25
N ALA A 328 8.96 69.90 -14.03
CA ALA A 328 9.78 70.83 -14.83
C ALA A 328 8.94 71.58 -15.87
N GLU A 329 8.03 70.88 -16.56
CA GLU A 329 7.08 71.50 -17.50
C GLU A 329 6.11 72.47 -16.80
N VAL A 330 5.66 72.14 -15.59
CA VAL A 330 4.82 73.03 -14.76
C VAL A 330 5.59 74.29 -14.40
N LYS A 331 6.85 74.17 -13.94
CA LYS A 331 7.70 75.31 -13.59
C LYS A 331 8.02 76.23 -14.76
N ALA A 332 8.05 75.71 -15.99
CA ALA A 332 8.39 76.47 -17.19
C ALA A 332 7.25 77.36 -17.69
N ARG A 333 6.03 77.21 -17.16
CA ARG A 333 4.87 78.02 -17.55
C ARG A 333 4.79 79.29 -16.70
N PRO A 334 4.52 80.46 -17.31
CA PRO A 334 4.35 81.69 -16.56
C PRO A 334 3.02 81.67 -15.79
N ASP A 335 3.09 81.82 -14.47
CA ASP A 335 1.94 81.93 -13.57
C ASP A 335 1.85 83.33 -12.95
N GLU A 336 0.62 83.77 -12.59
CA GLU A 336 0.41 85.06 -11.91
C GLU A 336 1.03 85.04 -10.49
N PRO A 337 1.98 85.92 -10.19
CA PRO A 337 2.72 85.89 -8.93
C PRO A 337 1.89 86.51 -7.79
N CYS A 338 0.80 85.87 -7.35
CA CYS A 338 0.09 86.20 -6.09
C CYS A 338 -1.06 85.25 -5.69
N ALA A 339 -1.35 84.17 -6.41
CA ALA A 339 -2.44 83.27 -6.03
C ALA A 339 -2.03 82.33 -4.88
N LEU A 340 -2.63 82.52 -3.70
CA LEU A 340 -2.58 81.53 -2.63
C LEU A 340 -3.52 80.38 -2.98
N ILE A 341 -2.99 79.17 -3.08
CA ILE A 341 -3.77 77.95 -3.33
C ILE A 341 -3.82 77.19 -2.01
N ASP A 342 -5.02 77.09 -1.42
CA ASP A 342 -5.24 76.44 -0.12
C ASP A 342 -4.32 76.97 1.00
N GLY A 343 -4.14 78.30 1.05
CA GLY A 343 -3.35 78.97 2.08
C GLY A 343 -1.83 78.85 1.94
N ARG A 344 -1.32 78.30 0.84
CA ARG A 344 0.13 78.21 0.54
C ARG A 344 0.49 78.91 -0.76
N SER A 345 1.74 79.37 -0.86
CA SER A 345 2.25 79.88 -2.13
C SER A 345 2.49 78.73 -3.12
N LEU A 346 2.46 79.04 -4.41
CA LEU A 346 2.81 78.07 -5.45
C LEU A 346 4.24 77.53 -5.27
N SER A 347 5.17 78.38 -4.82
CA SER A 347 6.55 77.98 -4.50
C SER A 347 6.60 76.95 -3.37
N ASP A 348 5.81 77.11 -2.31
CA ASP A 348 5.74 76.14 -1.21
C ASP A 348 5.16 74.80 -1.68
N TRP A 349 4.15 74.83 -2.56
CA TRP A 349 3.59 73.63 -3.19
C TRP A 349 4.61 72.90 -4.06
N ILE A 350 5.38 73.64 -4.84
CA ILE A 350 6.45 73.12 -5.68
C ILE A 350 7.55 72.48 -4.83
N THR A 351 8.05 73.15 -3.79
CA THR A 351 9.09 72.60 -2.89
C THR A 351 8.59 71.34 -2.20
N TRP A 352 7.34 71.34 -1.73
CA TRP A 352 6.72 70.15 -1.14
C TRP A 352 6.65 68.97 -2.13
N LEU A 353 6.32 69.23 -3.40
CA LEU A 353 6.31 68.20 -4.45
C LEU A 353 7.71 67.67 -4.74
N GLU A 354 8.73 68.53 -4.82
CA GLU A 354 10.13 68.12 -5.04
C GLU A 354 10.62 67.20 -3.93
N ASP A 355 10.42 67.58 -2.67
CA ASP A 355 10.78 66.75 -1.51
C ASP A 355 10.06 65.39 -1.54
N ARG A 356 8.80 65.36 -1.99
CA ARG A 356 8.03 64.11 -2.10
C ARG A 356 8.43 63.23 -3.27
N ILE A 357 8.85 63.80 -4.39
CA ILE A 357 9.38 63.04 -5.52
C ILE A 357 10.74 62.45 -5.17
N GLU A 358 11.63 63.23 -4.54
CA GLU A 358 12.94 62.76 -4.06
C GLU A 358 12.82 61.67 -2.99
N ALA A 359 11.84 61.77 -2.08
CA ALA A 359 11.57 60.72 -1.10
C ALA A 359 11.07 59.41 -1.72
N ARG A 360 10.56 59.44 -2.97
CA ARG A 360 10.06 58.26 -3.69
C ARG A 360 11.12 57.64 -4.60
N ASP A 361 12.25 58.31 -4.82
CA ASP A 361 13.34 57.78 -5.63
C ASP A 361 14.10 56.70 -4.84
N PRO A 362 14.06 55.42 -5.29
CA PRO A 362 14.76 54.34 -4.61
C PRO A 362 16.29 54.49 -4.67
N LEU A 363 16.83 55.33 -5.56
CA LEU A 363 18.27 55.60 -5.64
C LEU A 363 18.75 56.71 -4.69
N ARG A 364 17.85 57.38 -3.97
CA ARG A 364 18.22 58.45 -3.01
C ARG A 364 19.21 57.98 -1.94
N ALA A 365 19.08 56.73 -1.49
CA ALA A 365 19.96 56.12 -0.48
C ALA A 365 21.22 55.46 -1.08
N GLY A 366 21.41 55.52 -2.41
CA GLY A 366 22.50 54.89 -3.13
C GLY A 366 22.20 53.46 -3.60
N SER A 367 22.96 52.98 -4.57
CA SER A 367 22.74 51.66 -5.19
C SER A 367 22.98 50.48 -4.24
N THR A 368 23.87 50.64 -3.25
CA THR A 368 24.12 49.60 -2.24
C THR A 368 22.88 49.29 -1.41
N ALA A 369 22.09 50.31 -1.06
CA ALA A 369 20.86 50.16 -0.28
C ALA A 369 19.83 49.26 -1.00
N ILE A 370 19.78 49.32 -2.34
CA ILE A 370 18.91 48.44 -3.15
C ILE A 370 19.30 46.97 -2.97
N PHE A 371 20.58 46.65 -3.04
CA PHE A 371 21.03 45.26 -2.92
C PHE A 371 20.96 44.74 -1.49
N GLU A 372 21.16 45.59 -0.49
CA GLU A 372 20.89 45.27 0.92
C GLU A 372 19.41 44.94 1.13
N GLU A 373 18.52 45.74 0.55
CA GLU A 373 17.09 45.50 0.59
C GLU A 373 16.72 44.16 -0.09
N LEU A 374 17.27 43.88 -1.28
CA LEU A 374 17.09 42.59 -1.96
C LEU A 374 17.66 41.40 -1.17
N ALA A 375 18.73 41.59 -0.40
CA ALA A 375 19.30 40.56 0.44
C ALA A 375 18.34 40.13 1.56
N THR A 376 17.51 41.07 2.07
CA THR A 376 16.50 40.78 3.11
C THR A 376 15.27 40.03 2.59
N VAL A 377 15.06 39.97 1.27
CA VAL A 377 13.93 39.25 0.65
C VAL A 377 14.07 37.75 0.86
N ALA A 378 13.08 37.17 1.55
CA ALA A 378 13.01 35.76 1.89
C ALA A 378 11.96 34.99 1.06
N GLU A 379 11.81 33.69 1.32
CA GLU A 379 10.80 32.84 0.65
C GLU A 379 9.37 33.35 0.88
N TRP A 380 9.08 33.82 2.09
CA TRP A 380 7.77 34.30 2.51
C TRP A 380 7.65 35.82 2.49
N TRP A 381 8.36 36.46 1.57
CA TRP A 381 8.29 37.90 1.41
C TRP A 381 6.89 38.32 0.94
N ARG A 382 6.24 39.19 1.73
CA ARG A 382 5.02 39.89 1.33
C ARG A 382 5.30 41.37 1.28
N GLU A 383 4.61 42.02 0.35
CA GLU A 383 4.55 43.47 0.24
C GLU A 383 4.01 44.07 1.55
N ALA A 384 4.76 44.99 2.14
CA ALA A 384 4.37 45.71 3.35
C ALA A 384 3.63 46.99 2.99
#